data_AF-V7ANP5-F1
#
_entry.id   AF-V7ANP5-F1
#
_cell.length_a   1.000
_cell.length_b   1.000
_cell.length_c   1.000
_cell.angle_alpha   90.00
_cell.angle_beta   90.00
_cell.angle_gamma   90.00
#
_symmetry.space_group_name_H-M   'P 1'
#
loop_
_entity.id
_entity.type
_entity.pdbx_description
1 polymer ?
#
loop_
_entity_poly.entity_id
_entity_poly.type
_entity_poly.pdbx_seq_one_letter_code
_entity_poly.pdbx_strand_id
1 'polypeptide(L)'
;MIGIWGMGGSGKTTLAKAIYNRIYPPFIGKSFMENIREVWDPAGHVDLQTMQLKVEVGSVGMGKTMLENGLSRKRVLIVLDDVNKFDQLEKLSWNRDWFGQGTVIIITTRDVHLLNRLKVDYVYKMDVMNENESLELFSWHAFRKAKPREDFNELARNMVAYCRGLPLALEVLGSFLCDKTMEEWESVLPKAKVIPIHQIQEKLRKSYDGLSNMEKDIFLDVCCFFVGKDRGYVTDILNGCELHADIGITVLIERGLIKVERNNKLEMHPLFRDMGREIIRQSWPNEPGKRSRLWFQDDVQHVLKKMTGTEATQGLSLKLHSTSTDCFKARAFKKMKRLRLLQLDHVKLTGDYGYLSKQLRWICWQGFPSKYIPNNFHMENVIAIDLKHSHLQLVWKQPQVLKWLKFLNLSHSKFLRETPDFSGLPSLEKLILKDCPSLCTVHQSIGDLHNLLLLNLKDCTSLSNLPIEIYKLKSLRTFILSGCFKVNILEEDIAQMKSLITLVAENTAVKTSVL
;
A
#
# COMPACT_ATOMS: atom_id res chain seq x y z
N MET A 1 -3.02 -25.87 -18.32
CA MET A 1 -3.19 -24.41 -18.34
C MET A 1 -2.17 -23.77 -17.43
N ILE A 2 -1.46 -22.77 -17.92
CA ILE A 2 -0.44 -22.02 -17.19
C ILE A 2 -0.88 -20.55 -17.16
N GLY A 3 -0.88 -19.94 -15.99
CA GLY A 3 -1.10 -18.52 -15.82
C GLY A 3 0.21 -17.76 -15.65
N ILE A 4 0.40 -16.65 -16.36
CA ILE A 4 1.48 -15.69 -16.16
C ILE A 4 0.88 -14.45 -15.52
N TRP A 5 1.21 -14.20 -14.26
CA TRP A 5 0.69 -13.09 -13.46
C TRP A 5 1.78 -12.08 -13.12
N GLY A 6 1.43 -10.80 -13.07
CA GLY A 6 2.34 -9.72 -12.67
C GLY A 6 1.80 -8.33 -12.93
N MET A 7 2.46 -7.32 -12.37
CA MET A 7 2.03 -5.93 -12.49
C MET A 7 2.00 -5.42 -13.94
N GLY A 8 1.27 -4.34 -14.21
CA GLY A 8 1.30 -3.67 -15.51
C GLY A 8 2.74 -3.28 -15.91
N GLY A 9 3.14 -3.60 -17.14
CA GLY A 9 4.49 -3.27 -17.65
C GLY A 9 5.61 -4.25 -17.26
N SER A 10 5.30 -5.37 -16.60
CA SER A 10 6.30 -6.37 -16.18
C SER A 10 6.83 -7.29 -17.30
N GLY A 11 6.38 -7.15 -18.55
CA GLY A 11 6.85 -7.99 -19.67
C GLY A 11 6.12 -9.32 -19.88
N LYS A 12 4.93 -9.52 -19.31
CA LYS A 12 4.13 -10.75 -19.45
C LYS A 12 3.89 -11.16 -20.91
N THR A 13 3.38 -10.22 -21.71
CA THR A 13 3.10 -10.41 -23.14
C THR A 13 4.36 -10.85 -23.89
N THR A 14 5.49 -10.18 -23.62
CA THR A 14 6.79 -10.49 -24.23
C THR A 14 7.25 -11.91 -23.89
N LEU A 15 7.14 -12.31 -22.61
CA LEU A 15 7.47 -13.67 -22.18
C LEU A 15 6.56 -14.71 -22.85
N ALA A 16 5.24 -14.46 -22.90
CA ALA A 16 4.30 -15.35 -23.56
C ALA A 16 4.59 -15.51 -25.06
N LYS A 17 4.92 -14.41 -25.75
CA LYS A 17 5.36 -14.43 -27.17
C LYS A 17 6.64 -15.24 -27.35
N ALA A 18 7.65 -15.05 -26.49
CA ALA A 18 8.91 -15.80 -26.55
C ALA A 18 8.70 -17.31 -26.35
N ILE A 19 7.86 -17.70 -25.38
CA ILE A 19 7.49 -19.09 -25.13
C ILE A 19 6.77 -19.67 -26.35
N TYR A 20 5.75 -18.97 -26.85
CA TYR A 20 4.98 -19.39 -28.03
C TYR A 20 5.89 -19.68 -29.21
N ASN A 21 6.75 -18.71 -29.57
CA ASN A 21 7.69 -18.83 -30.69
C ASN A 21 8.68 -20.00 -30.54
N ARG A 22 9.02 -20.37 -29.30
CA ARG A 22 9.94 -21.49 -29.02
C ARG A 22 9.26 -22.86 -29.13
N ILE A 23 8.01 -22.98 -28.71
CA ILE A 23 7.36 -24.29 -28.51
C ILE A 23 6.27 -24.60 -29.54
N TYR A 24 5.82 -23.67 -30.38
CA TYR A 24 4.72 -23.91 -31.32
C TYR A 24 4.96 -24.99 -32.40
N PRO A 25 6.20 -25.33 -32.87
CA PRO A 25 6.38 -26.25 -33.99
C PRO A 25 5.67 -27.62 -33.87
N PRO A 26 5.71 -28.33 -32.73
CA PRO A 26 5.02 -29.63 -32.57
C PRO A 26 3.50 -29.57 -32.41
N PHE A 27 2.86 -28.39 -32.39
CA PHE A 27 1.43 -28.25 -32.16
C PHE A 27 0.64 -28.17 -33.47
N ILE A 28 -0.48 -28.91 -33.55
CA ILE A 28 -1.35 -28.99 -34.72
C ILE A 28 -2.25 -27.75 -34.80
N GLY A 29 -2.82 -27.34 -33.67
CA GLY A 29 -3.58 -26.09 -33.54
C GLY A 29 -2.76 -25.03 -32.83
N LYS A 30 -2.77 -23.79 -33.33
CA LYS A 30 -1.96 -22.69 -32.78
C LYS A 30 -2.78 -21.41 -32.80
N SER A 31 -2.81 -20.68 -31.70
CA SER A 31 -3.46 -19.38 -31.64
C SER A 31 -2.78 -18.49 -30.61
N PHE A 32 -2.52 -17.24 -30.99
CA PHE A 32 -2.08 -16.19 -30.08
C PHE A 32 -3.10 -15.06 -30.16
N MET A 33 -3.85 -14.85 -29.10
CA MET A 33 -4.80 -13.74 -28.98
C MET A 33 -4.15 -12.59 -28.22
N GLU A 34 -3.77 -11.55 -28.94
CA GLU A 34 -3.17 -10.36 -28.35
C GLU A 34 -4.23 -9.46 -27.72
N ASN A 35 -3.91 -8.92 -26.53
CA ASN A 35 -4.61 -7.79 -25.93
C ASN A 35 -6.15 -7.95 -25.84
N ILE A 36 -6.58 -9.09 -25.30
CA ILE A 36 -8.00 -9.47 -25.18
C ILE A 36 -8.80 -8.40 -24.46
N ARG A 37 -8.21 -7.73 -23.47
CA ARG A 37 -8.83 -6.61 -22.76
C ARG A 37 -9.38 -5.50 -23.67
N GLU A 38 -8.67 -5.15 -24.75
CA GLU A 38 -9.06 -4.03 -25.63
C GLU A 38 -9.90 -4.47 -26.82
N VAL A 39 -9.69 -5.70 -27.30
CA VAL A 39 -10.40 -6.26 -28.47
C VAL A 39 -11.77 -6.82 -28.10
N TRP A 40 -12.02 -7.11 -26.81
CA TRP A 40 -13.24 -7.77 -26.38
C TRP A 40 -14.46 -6.83 -26.32
N ASP A 41 -15.40 -7.01 -27.26
CA ASP A 41 -16.70 -6.37 -27.27
C ASP A 41 -17.65 -6.97 -26.19
N PRO A 42 -18.27 -6.14 -25.31
CA PRO A 42 -19.33 -6.58 -24.39
C PRO A 42 -20.46 -7.39 -25.05
N ALA A 43 -20.80 -7.12 -26.31
CA ALA A 43 -21.81 -7.86 -27.07
C ALA A 43 -21.43 -9.33 -27.32
N GLY A 44 -20.18 -9.73 -27.07
CA GLY A 44 -19.74 -11.12 -27.12
C GLY A 44 -19.44 -11.63 -28.53
N HIS A 45 -19.37 -10.75 -29.54
CA HIS A 45 -18.80 -11.08 -30.84
C HIS A 45 -17.27 -11.14 -30.74
N VAL A 46 -16.76 -12.16 -30.05
CA VAL A 46 -15.44 -12.65 -30.45
C VAL A 46 -15.69 -13.44 -31.69
N ASP A 47 -15.24 -12.88 -32.81
CA ASP A 47 -15.24 -13.61 -34.06
C ASP A 47 -14.38 -14.86 -33.86
N LEU A 48 -15.04 -16.01 -33.59
CA LEU A 48 -14.37 -17.30 -33.39
C LEU A 48 -13.56 -17.69 -34.64
N GLN A 49 -13.77 -17.04 -35.79
CA GLN A 49 -12.90 -17.14 -36.97
C GLN A 49 -11.49 -16.57 -36.72
N THR A 50 -11.30 -15.68 -35.74
CA THR A 50 -9.97 -15.14 -35.35
C THR A 50 -9.15 -16.10 -34.49
N MET A 51 -9.78 -17.11 -33.86
CA MET A 51 -9.05 -18.33 -33.56
C MET A 51 -8.71 -18.96 -34.90
N GLN A 52 -7.51 -18.75 -35.42
CA GLN A 52 -6.96 -19.45 -36.59
C GLN A 52 -6.85 -20.98 -36.41
N LEU A 53 -7.60 -21.56 -35.48
CA LEU A 53 -8.00 -22.95 -35.49
C LEU A 53 -8.92 -23.11 -36.70
N LYS A 54 -8.38 -23.52 -37.85
CA LYS A 54 -9.16 -23.87 -39.06
C LYS A 54 -10.27 -24.88 -38.74
N VAL A 55 -11.42 -24.38 -38.29
CA VAL A 55 -12.66 -25.11 -38.07
C VAL A 55 -13.72 -24.20 -38.66
N GLU A 56 -14.28 -24.59 -39.82
CA GLU A 56 -15.42 -23.90 -40.39
C GLU A 56 -16.59 -24.02 -39.41
N VAL A 57 -17.08 -22.88 -38.90
CA VAL A 57 -18.21 -22.85 -37.95
C VAL A 57 -19.43 -22.28 -38.64
N GLY A 58 -20.40 -23.14 -38.93
CA GLY A 58 -21.80 -22.75 -39.17
C GLY A 58 -22.57 -22.81 -37.84
N SER A 59 -23.10 -21.67 -37.38
CA SER A 59 -23.95 -21.52 -36.18
C SER A 59 -23.29 -21.81 -34.82
N VAL A 60 -23.58 -20.97 -33.82
CA VAL A 60 -23.01 -20.99 -32.44
C VAL A 60 -23.26 -22.31 -31.70
N GLY A 61 -24.39 -22.99 -31.99
CA GLY A 61 -24.74 -24.28 -31.36
C GLY A 61 -24.01 -25.48 -31.98
N MET A 62 -23.83 -25.49 -33.31
CA MET A 62 -23.13 -26.56 -34.03
C MET A 62 -21.60 -26.43 -33.92
N GLY A 63 -21.08 -25.20 -33.83
CA GLY A 63 -19.67 -24.92 -33.61
C GLY A 63 -19.11 -25.51 -32.32
N LYS A 64 -19.91 -25.59 -31.25
CA LYS A 64 -19.50 -26.10 -29.93
C LYS A 64 -19.15 -27.59 -29.99
N THR A 65 -20.04 -28.42 -30.54
CA THR A 65 -19.83 -29.87 -30.74
C THR A 65 -18.76 -30.19 -31.78
N MET A 66 -18.56 -29.33 -32.79
CA MET A 66 -17.48 -29.49 -33.77
C MET A 66 -16.10 -29.11 -33.21
N LEU A 67 -16.02 -28.07 -32.36
CA LEU A 67 -14.81 -27.70 -31.62
C LEU A 67 -14.43 -28.79 -30.60
N GLU A 68 -15.41 -29.33 -29.86
CA GLU A 68 -15.23 -30.47 -28.95
C GLU A 68 -14.59 -31.68 -29.64
N ASN A 69 -15.15 -32.11 -30.77
CA ASN A 69 -14.64 -33.26 -31.52
C ASN A 69 -13.32 -32.96 -32.26
N GLY A 70 -13.10 -31.70 -32.66
CA GLY A 70 -11.91 -31.26 -33.38
C GLY A 70 -10.67 -31.04 -32.51
N LEU A 71 -10.85 -30.62 -31.26
CA LEU A 71 -9.78 -30.28 -30.31
C LEU A 71 -9.40 -31.45 -29.39
N SER A 72 -10.34 -32.36 -29.07
CA SER A 72 -10.13 -33.49 -28.16
C SER A 72 -9.07 -34.50 -28.64
N ARG A 73 -8.75 -34.51 -29.94
CA ARG A 73 -7.76 -35.41 -30.54
C ARG A 73 -6.47 -34.70 -30.99
N LYS A 74 -6.36 -33.38 -30.80
CA LYS A 74 -5.25 -32.59 -31.32
C LYS A 74 -4.45 -31.96 -30.19
N ARG A 75 -3.14 -31.87 -30.40
CA ARG A 75 -2.24 -31.12 -29.53
C ARG A 75 -2.29 -29.65 -29.94
N VAL A 76 -2.83 -28.79 -29.08
CA VAL A 76 -3.07 -27.37 -29.39
C VAL A 76 -2.25 -26.45 -28.47
N LEU A 77 -1.78 -25.33 -29.00
CA LEU A 77 -1.14 -24.25 -28.25
C LEU A 77 -1.98 -22.98 -28.36
N ILE A 78 -2.50 -22.50 -27.24
CA ILE A 78 -3.30 -21.26 -27.17
C ILE A 78 -2.64 -20.30 -26.20
N VAL A 79 -2.46 -19.05 -26.61
CA VAL A 79 -2.07 -17.94 -25.73
C VAL A 79 -3.19 -16.92 -25.68
N LEU A 80 -3.66 -16.62 -24.48
CA LEU A 80 -4.58 -15.54 -24.20
C LEU A 80 -3.86 -14.40 -23.48
N ASP A 81 -3.69 -13.27 -24.15
CA ASP A 81 -2.92 -12.15 -23.62
C ASP A 81 -3.80 -11.03 -23.03
N ASP A 82 -3.40 -10.52 -21.86
CA ASP A 82 -4.01 -9.44 -21.06
C ASP A 82 -5.50 -9.67 -20.73
N VAL A 83 -5.84 -10.86 -20.23
CA VAL A 83 -7.20 -11.18 -19.77
C VAL A 83 -7.52 -10.41 -18.48
N ASN A 84 -8.69 -9.74 -18.43
CA ASN A 84 -9.06 -8.87 -17.30
C ASN A 84 -10.47 -9.09 -16.73
N LYS A 85 -11.30 -9.93 -17.35
CA LYS A 85 -12.62 -10.31 -16.84
C LYS A 85 -12.83 -11.80 -16.97
N PHE A 86 -13.54 -12.39 -16.01
CA PHE A 86 -13.83 -13.82 -16.08
C PHE A 86 -14.80 -14.16 -17.22
N ASP A 87 -15.75 -13.28 -17.53
CA ASP A 87 -16.72 -13.50 -18.61
C ASP A 87 -16.05 -13.68 -19.99
N GLN A 88 -14.84 -13.13 -20.18
CA GLN A 88 -14.04 -13.35 -21.38
C GLN A 88 -13.65 -14.82 -21.54
N LEU A 89 -13.48 -15.53 -20.43
CA LEU A 89 -13.10 -16.93 -20.36
C LEU A 89 -14.33 -17.84 -20.29
N GLU A 90 -15.39 -17.41 -19.61
CA GLU A 90 -16.64 -18.18 -19.47
C GLU A 90 -17.40 -18.30 -20.79
N LYS A 91 -17.43 -17.23 -21.60
CA LYS A 91 -18.06 -17.26 -22.94
C LYS A 91 -17.33 -18.19 -23.92
N LEU A 92 -16.03 -18.43 -23.72
CA LEU A 92 -15.28 -19.45 -24.47
C LEU A 92 -15.71 -20.88 -24.10
N SER A 93 -16.58 -21.05 -23.09
CA SER A 93 -17.14 -22.33 -22.65
C SER A 93 -16.08 -23.41 -22.41
N TRP A 94 -14.89 -23.03 -21.94
CA TRP A 94 -13.76 -23.95 -21.80
C TRP A 94 -14.00 -25.01 -20.74
N ASN A 95 -14.46 -26.18 -21.18
CA ASN A 95 -14.33 -27.40 -20.41
C ASN A 95 -12.94 -28.01 -20.69
N ARG A 96 -12.27 -28.47 -19.63
CA ARG A 96 -10.98 -29.19 -19.72
C ARG A 96 -11.10 -30.45 -20.58
N ASP A 97 -12.29 -31.05 -20.61
CA ASP A 97 -12.59 -32.27 -21.37
C ASP A 97 -12.51 -32.09 -22.89
N TRP A 98 -12.50 -30.85 -23.38
CA TRP A 98 -12.44 -30.55 -24.81
C TRP A 98 -11.03 -30.67 -25.40
N PHE A 99 -9.99 -30.73 -24.56
CA PHE A 99 -8.61 -30.65 -25.02
C PHE A 99 -7.92 -31.99 -25.01
N GLY A 100 -7.33 -32.36 -26.16
CA GLY A 100 -6.50 -33.55 -26.26
C GLY A 100 -5.25 -33.47 -25.39
N GLN A 101 -4.75 -34.64 -25.00
CA GLN A 101 -3.54 -34.78 -24.20
C GLN A 101 -2.36 -34.03 -24.84
N GLY A 102 -1.60 -33.28 -24.01
CA GLY A 102 -0.46 -32.49 -24.46
C GLY A 102 -0.79 -31.08 -24.96
N THR A 103 -2.06 -30.65 -24.90
CA THR A 103 -2.47 -29.26 -25.14
C THR A 103 -1.91 -28.31 -24.09
N VAL A 104 -1.46 -27.13 -24.53
CA VAL A 104 -0.91 -26.08 -23.67
C VAL A 104 -1.71 -24.79 -23.88
N ILE A 105 -2.19 -24.24 -22.77
CA ILE A 105 -2.89 -22.95 -22.75
C ILE A 105 -2.12 -22.03 -21.81
N ILE A 106 -1.71 -20.87 -22.29
CA ILE A 106 -1.02 -19.83 -21.53
C ILE A 106 -1.96 -18.64 -21.42
N ILE A 107 -2.17 -18.15 -20.20
CA ILE A 107 -3.01 -16.98 -19.94
C ILE A 107 -2.14 -15.93 -19.28
N THR A 108 -2.03 -14.74 -19.87
CA THR A 108 -1.39 -13.60 -19.21
C THR A 108 -2.46 -12.71 -18.57
N THR A 109 -2.22 -12.28 -17.34
CA THR A 109 -3.14 -11.37 -16.65
C THR A 109 -2.42 -10.54 -15.59
N ARG A 110 -3.06 -9.44 -15.20
CA ARG A 110 -2.66 -8.62 -14.06
C ARG A 110 -3.38 -9.05 -12.78
N ASP A 111 -4.42 -9.87 -12.89
CA ASP A 111 -5.31 -10.25 -11.80
C ASP A 111 -5.19 -11.74 -11.50
N VAL A 112 -4.51 -12.08 -10.40
CA VAL A 112 -4.30 -13.47 -9.99
C VAL A 112 -5.60 -14.18 -9.61
N HIS A 113 -6.63 -13.43 -9.19
CA HIS A 113 -7.92 -14.01 -8.80
C HIS A 113 -8.59 -14.71 -10.00
N LEU A 114 -8.41 -14.20 -11.22
CA LEU A 114 -8.88 -14.85 -12.45
C LEU A 114 -8.26 -16.24 -12.65
N LEU A 115 -6.95 -16.36 -12.41
CA LEU A 115 -6.23 -17.63 -12.54
C LEU A 115 -6.66 -18.63 -11.47
N ASN A 116 -6.88 -18.15 -10.25
CA ASN A 116 -7.36 -18.98 -9.14
C ASN A 116 -8.78 -19.51 -9.41
N ARG A 117 -9.68 -18.67 -9.94
CA ARG A 117 -11.04 -19.07 -10.31
C ARG A 117 -11.05 -20.11 -11.44
N LEU A 118 -10.14 -19.98 -12.40
CA LEU A 118 -9.92 -20.98 -13.46
C LEU A 118 -9.24 -22.27 -12.98
N LYS A 119 -8.70 -22.28 -11.75
CA LYS A 119 -7.90 -23.38 -11.19
C LYS A 119 -6.80 -23.80 -12.16
N VAL A 120 -6.00 -22.85 -12.65
CA VAL A 120 -4.89 -23.19 -13.56
C VAL A 120 -3.88 -24.14 -12.89
N ASP A 121 -3.17 -24.94 -13.69
CA ASP A 121 -2.28 -25.96 -13.16
C ASP A 121 -0.99 -25.36 -12.55
N TYR A 122 -0.59 -24.18 -13.03
CA TYR A 122 0.56 -23.46 -12.53
C TYR A 122 0.41 -21.95 -12.73
N VAL A 123 0.83 -21.15 -11.75
CA VAL A 123 0.90 -19.69 -11.83
C VAL A 123 2.36 -19.25 -11.77
N TYR A 124 2.88 -18.74 -12.88
CA TYR A 124 4.17 -18.07 -12.93
C TYR A 124 4.01 -16.60 -12.57
N LYS A 125 4.61 -16.19 -11.44
CA LYS A 125 4.66 -14.79 -11.03
C LYS A 125 5.85 -14.09 -11.68
N MET A 126 5.59 -12.99 -12.37
CA MET A 126 6.63 -12.11 -12.90
C MET A 126 7.20 -11.24 -11.77
N ASP A 127 8.50 -11.37 -11.55
CA ASP A 127 9.27 -10.41 -10.78
C ASP A 127 9.81 -9.29 -11.68
N VAL A 128 10.28 -8.20 -11.05
CA VAL A 128 10.99 -7.13 -11.76
C VAL A 128 12.38 -7.60 -12.17
N MET A 129 12.94 -6.99 -13.21
CA MET A 129 14.29 -7.31 -13.69
C MET A 129 15.33 -6.94 -12.63
N ASN A 130 16.41 -7.72 -12.55
CA ASN A 130 17.55 -7.35 -11.71
C ASN A 130 18.33 -6.18 -12.33
N GLU A 131 19.28 -5.60 -11.58
CA GLU A 131 20.01 -4.40 -12.01
C GLU A 131 20.78 -4.60 -13.32
N ASN A 132 21.41 -5.76 -13.51
CA ASN A 132 22.20 -6.06 -14.70
C ASN A 132 21.32 -6.23 -15.94
N GLU A 133 20.26 -7.03 -15.82
CA GLU A 133 19.26 -7.21 -16.88
C GLU A 133 18.59 -5.87 -17.23
N SER A 134 18.31 -5.05 -16.22
CA SER A 134 17.70 -3.74 -16.40
C SER A 134 18.61 -2.79 -17.16
N LEU A 135 19.90 -2.77 -16.81
CA LEU A 135 20.90 -1.96 -17.49
C LEU A 135 21.09 -2.42 -18.94
N GLU A 136 21.10 -3.73 -19.18
CA GLU A 136 21.20 -4.28 -20.53
C GLU A 136 19.98 -3.87 -21.38
N LEU A 137 18.75 -4.11 -20.89
CA LEU A 137 17.54 -3.73 -21.63
C LEU A 137 17.51 -2.23 -21.91
N PHE A 138 17.75 -1.40 -20.90
CA PHE A 138 17.82 0.04 -21.07
C PHE A 138 18.89 0.43 -22.11
N SER A 139 20.05 -0.22 -22.09
CA SER A 139 21.13 0.08 -23.03
C SER A 139 20.79 -0.29 -24.46
N TRP A 140 20.06 -1.38 -24.69
CA TRP A 140 19.57 -1.74 -26.01
C TRP A 140 18.65 -0.65 -26.58
N HIS A 141 17.79 -0.05 -25.75
CA HIS A 141 16.88 1.01 -26.18
C HIS A 141 17.56 2.39 -26.31
N ALA A 142 18.55 2.70 -25.47
CA ALA A 142 19.23 4.00 -25.45
C ALA A 142 20.45 4.09 -26.39
N PHE A 143 21.22 3.01 -26.53
CA PHE A 143 22.50 2.98 -27.23
C PHE A 143 22.57 1.96 -28.36
N ARG A 144 21.52 1.14 -28.55
CA ARG A 144 21.47 0.03 -29.52
C ARG A 144 22.57 -1.03 -29.28
N LYS A 145 23.02 -1.16 -28.03
CA LYS A 145 24.05 -2.10 -27.58
C LYS A 145 23.70 -2.61 -26.19
N ALA A 146 24.22 -3.79 -25.82
CA ALA A 146 23.98 -4.39 -24.50
C ALA A 146 24.58 -3.60 -23.32
N LYS A 147 25.50 -2.66 -23.57
CA LYS A 147 26.17 -1.86 -22.54
C LYS A 147 26.12 -0.37 -22.90
N PRO A 148 26.05 0.52 -21.89
CA PRO A 148 26.15 1.95 -22.11
C PRO A 148 27.55 2.32 -22.60
N ARG A 149 27.67 3.49 -23.22
CA ARG A 149 28.98 4.13 -23.43
C ARG A 149 29.58 4.50 -22.06
N GLU A 150 30.90 4.51 -21.95
CA GLU A 150 31.59 4.71 -20.66
C GLU A 150 31.24 6.06 -20.01
N ASP A 151 31.16 7.11 -20.80
CA ASP A 151 30.77 8.48 -20.44
C ASP A 151 29.30 8.59 -19.96
N PHE A 152 28.42 7.69 -20.39
CA PHE A 152 27.01 7.65 -19.97
C PHE A 152 26.70 6.63 -18.87
N ASN A 153 27.68 5.83 -18.44
CA ASN A 153 27.44 4.68 -17.58
C ASN A 153 26.76 5.04 -16.25
N GLU A 154 27.20 6.13 -15.60
CA GLU A 154 26.59 6.61 -14.35
C GLU A 154 25.16 7.12 -14.57
N LEU A 155 24.94 7.92 -15.63
CA LEU A 155 23.62 8.43 -15.99
C LEU A 155 22.65 7.27 -16.31
N ALA A 156 23.10 6.26 -17.07
CA ALA A 156 22.33 5.07 -17.37
C ALA A 156 21.92 4.32 -16.10
N ARG A 157 22.85 4.12 -15.15
CA ARG A 157 22.53 3.50 -13.85
C ARG A 157 21.53 4.31 -13.04
N ASN A 158 21.63 5.63 -13.06
CA ASN A 158 20.67 6.51 -12.39
C ASN A 158 19.26 6.42 -13.00
N MET A 159 19.15 6.31 -14.32
CA MET A 159 17.87 6.09 -15.03
C MET A 159 17.29 4.70 -14.71
N VAL A 160 18.13 3.66 -14.73
CA VAL A 160 17.73 2.28 -14.37
C VAL A 160 17.23 2.21 -12.92
N ALA A 161 17.93 2.88 -12.00
CA ALA A 161 17.54 2.95 -10.58
C ALA A 161 16.18 3.66 -10.38
N TYR A 162 15.83 4.62 -11.23
CA TYR A 162 14.49 5.23 -11.26
C TYR A 162 13.42 4.24 -11.74
N CYS A 163 13.70 3.47 -12.79
CA CYS A 163 12.78 2.47 -13.34
C CYS A 163 12.51 1.28 -12.40
N ARG A 164 13.44 1.00 -11.47
CA ARG A 164 13.33 -0.07 -10.46
C ARG A 164 13.04 -1.46 -11.07
N GLY A 165 13.65 -1.72 -12.22
CA GLY A 165 13.55 -3.01 -12.90
C GLY A 165 12.24 -3.26 -13.63
N LEU A 166 11.39 -2.24 -13.81
CA LEU A 166 10.17 -2.38 -14.61
C LEU A 166 10.51 -2.30 -16.11
N PRO A 167 10.38 -3.40 -16.89
CA PRO A 167 10.80 -3.45 -18.31
C PRO A 167 10.21 -2.33 -19.15
N LEU A 168 8.91 -2.08 -18.99
CA LEU A 168 8.22 -1.04 -19.73
C LEU A 168 8.81 0.35 -19.51
N ALA A 169 9.19 0.67 -18.27
CA ALA A 169 9.78 1.96 -17.95
C ALA A 169 11.18 2.10 -18.54
N LEU A 170 11.97 1.03 -18.50
CA LEU A 170 13.32 0.95 -19.08
C LEU A 170 13.28 1.17 -20.60
N GLU A 171 12.35 0.51 -21.29
CA GLU A 171 12.14 0.67 -22.73
C GLU A 171 11.76 2.11 -23.08
N VAL A 172 10.72 2.66 -22.43
CA VAL A 172 10.22 4.01 -22.73
C VAL A 172 11.29 5.07 -22.47
N LEU A 173 11.99 4.99 -21.34
CA LEU A 173 13.06 5.93 -21.01
C LEU A 173 14.27 5.78 -21.92
N GLY A 174 14.70 4.54 -22.20
CA GLY A 174 15.83 4.29 -23.08
C GLY A 174 15.56 4.82 -24.48
N SER A 175 14.39 4.53 -25.05
CA SER A 175 14.00 5.03 -26.37
C SER A 175 13.82 6.55 -26.42
N PHE A 176 13.32 7.17 -25.35
CA PHE A 176 13.22 8.64 -25.26
C PHE A 176 14.59 9.32 -25.22
N LEU A 177 15.59 8.65 -24.64
CA LEU A 177 16.95 9.16 -24.47
C LEU A 177 17.89 8.79 -25.61
N CYS A 178 17.44 7.94 -26.55
CA CYS A 178 18.19 7.58 -27.74
C CYS A 178 18.55 8.85 -28.54
N ASP A 179 19.81 8.94 -28.95
CA ASP A 179 20.36 10.05 -29.74
C ASP A 179 20.32 11.44 -29.05
N LYS A 180 20.08 11.50 -27.73
CA LYS A 180 20.13 12.73 -26.93
C LYS A 180 21.54 13.08 -26.42
N THR A 181 21.78 14.36 -26.14
CA THR A 181 23.06 14.84 -25.58
C THR A 181 23.19 14.53 -24.09
N MET A 182 24.41 14.55 -23.56
CA MET A 182 24.66 14.34 -22.13
C MET A 182 23.91 15.35 -21.25
N GLU A 183 23.89 16.62 -21.65
CA GLU A 183 23.16 17.70 -20.96
C GLU A 183 21.65 17.43 -20.92
N GLU A 184 21.08 16.91 -22.02
CA GLU A 184 19.67 16.52 -22.04
C GLU A 184 19.39 15.38 -21.06
N TRP A 185 20.25 14.35 -20.99
CA TRP A 185 20.12 13.25 -20.05
C TRP A 185 20.11 13.73 -18.59
N GLU A 186 21.02 14.64 -18.24
CA GLU A 186 21.11 15.24 -16.91
C GLU A 186 19.84 15.98 -16.52
N SER A 187 19.16 16.61 -17.50
CA SER A 187 17.92 17.36 -17.26
C SER A 187 16.68 16.47 -17.03
N VAL A 188 16.68 15.24 -17.56
CA VAL A 188 15.49 14.38 -17.60
C VAL A 188 15.13 13.84 -16.22
N LEU A 189 16.12 13.33 -15.47
CA LEU A 189 15.86 12.65 -14.20
C LEU A 189 15.33 13.60 -13.11
N PRO A 190 15.88 14.82 -12.89
CA PRO A 190 15.31 15.79 -11.97
C PRO A 190 13.86 16.13 -12.31
N LYS A 191 13.56 16.33 -13.59
CA LYS A 191 12.20 16.60 -14.07
C LYS A 191 11.25 15.42 -13.82
N ALA A 192 11.68 14.19 -14.13
CA ALA A 192 10.89 12.97 -13.97
C ALA A 192 10.55 12.65 -12.50
N LYS A 193 11.37 13.10 -11.55
CA LYS A 193 11.12 12.98 -10.11
C LYS A 193 10.02 13.93 -9.61
N VAL A 194 9.81 15.05 -10.30
CA VAL A 194 8.76 16.03 -9.97
C VAL A 194 7.48 15.74 -10.75
N ILE A 195 7.62 15.51 -12.05
CA ILE A 195 6.53 15.24 -12.98
C ILE A 195 6.83 13.90 -13.68
N PRO A 196 6.11 12.82 -13.32
CA PRO A 196 6.36 11.53 -13.92
C PRO A 196 6.14 11.53 -15.44
N ILE A 197 6.90 10.69 -16.15
CA ILE A 197 6.91 10.65 -17.62
C ILE A 197 5.57 10.13 -18.15
N HIS A 198 4.85 10.98 -18.88
CA HIS A 198 3.49 10.74 -19.36
C HIS A 198 3.29 9.36 -20.02
N GLN A 199 4.18 8.97 -20.94
CA GLN A 199 4.08 7.70 -21.66
C GLN A 199 4.15 6.47 -20.74
N ILE A 200 4.94 6.54 -19.67
CA ILE A 200 5.00 5.49 -18.64
C ILE A 200 3.67 5.50 -17.87
N GLN A 201 3.21 6.68 -17.48
CA GLN A 201 2.00 6.85 -16.68
C GLN A 201 0.75 6.32 -17.38
N GLU A 202 0.54 6.64 -18.65
CA GLU A 202 -0.62 6.16 -19.42
C GLU A 202 -0.71 4.64 -19.45
N LYS A 203 0.42 3.96 -19.67
CA LYS A 203 0.45 2.50 -19.75
C LYS A 203 0.21 1.84 -18.39
N LEU A 204 0.75 2.40 -17.30
CA LEU A 204 0.51 1.89 -15.93
C LEU A 204 -0.93 2.16 -15.47
N ARG A 205 -1.47 3.33 -15.84
CA ARG A 205 -2.80 3.81 -15.44
C ARG A 205 -3.93 2.88 -15.86
N LYS A 206 -3.76 2.13 -16.96
CA LYS A 206 -4.71 1.08 -17.37
C LYS A 206 -5.06 0.12 -16.24
N SER A 207 -4.14 -0.18 -15.32
CA SER A 207 -4.40 -1.07 -14.18
C SER A 207 -5.27 -0.40 -13.10
N TYR A 208 -5.12 0.91 -12.93
CA TYR A 208 -5.93 1.73 -12.02
C TYR A 208 -7.33 2.00 -12.57
N ASP A 209 -7.47 2.29 -13.86
CA ASP A 209 -8.75 2.66 -14.44
C ASP A 209 -9.82 1.55 -14.32
N GLY A 210 -9.38 0.29 -14.29
CA GLY A 210 -10.24 -0.88 -14.11
C GLY A 210 -10.70 -1.15 -12.67
N LEU A 211 -10.27 -0.36 -11.68
CA LEU A 211 -10.70 -0.46 -10.29
C LEU A 211 -12.07 0.20 -10.07
N SER A 212 -12.80 -0.28 -9.06
CA SER A 212 -14.00 0.41 -8.56
C SER A 212 -13.64 1.76 -7.93
N ASN A 213 -14.61 2.67 -7.77
CA ASN A 213 -14.36 3.98 -7.18
C ASN A 213 -13.78 3.88 -5.75
N MET A 214 -14.26 2.92 -4.96
CA MET A 214 -13.79 2.65 -3.62
C MET A 214 -12.33 2.15 -3.61
N GLU A 215 -12.01 1.18 -4.48
CA GLU A 215 -10.64 0.69 -4.65
C GLU A 215 -9.67 1.77 -5.13
N LYS A 216 -10.14 2.67 -6.01
CA LYS A 216 -9.38 3.84 -6.46
C LYS A 216 -9.02 4.74 -5.28
N ASP A 217 -9.99 5.04 -4.41
CA ASP A 217 -9.74 5.84 -3.21
C ASP A 217 -8.74 5.17 -2.25
N ILE A 218 -8.86 3.86 -2.01
CA ILE A 218 -7.89 3.09 -1.21
C ILE A 218 -6.50 3.17 -1.85
N PHE A 219 -6.39 2.94 -3.15
CA PHE A 219 -5.12 2.98 -3.87
C PHE A 219 -4.44 4.35 -3.71
N LEU A 220 -5.18 5.45 -3.91
CA LEU A 220 -4.68 6.80 -3.76
C LEU A 220 -4.25 7.11 -2.31
N ASP A 221 -5.01 6.65 -1.31
CA ASP A 221 -4.63 6.79 0.10
C ASP A 221 -3.32 6.04 0.41
N VAL A 222 -3.16 4.83 -0.12
CA VAL A 222 -1.92 4.07 0.03
C VAL A 222 -0.75 4.81 -0.61
N CYS A 223 -0.88 5.30 -1.85
CA CYS A 223 0.16 6.06 -2.55
C CYS A 223 0.65 7.29 -1.76
N CYS A 224 -0.28 8.00 -1.11
CA CYS A 224 0.02 9.25 -0.42
C CYS A 224 0.52 9.03 1.01
N PHE A 225 -0.03 8.06 1.75
CA PHE A 225 0.12 8.02 3.21
C PHE A 225 0.60 6.68 3.78
N PHE A 226 0.32 5.55 3.12
CA PHE A 226 0.42 4.23 3.77
C PHE A 226 1.47 3.27 3.19
N VAL A 227 2.25 3.66 2.18
CA VAL A 227 3.43 2.88 1.77
C VAL A 227 4.37 2.68 2.97
N GLY A 228 4.74 1.43 3.24
CA GLY A 228 5.61 1.02 4.35
C GLY A 228 4.89 0.88 5.70
N LYS A 229 3.57 1.00 5.76
CA LYS A 229 2.76 0.79 6.98
C LYS A 229 2.22 -0.64 7.04
N ASP A 230 1.98 -1.13 8.25
CA ASP A 230 1.40 -2.46 8.50
C ASP A 230 0.01 -2.59 7.87
N ARG A 231 -0.27 -3.72 7.20
CA ARG A 231 -1.53 -3.96 6.49
C ARG A 231 -2.74 -3.87 7.43
N GLY A 232 -2.69 -4.49 8.61
CA GLY A 232 -3.81 -4.49 9.55
C GLY A 232 -4.12 -3.08 10.03
N TYR A 233 -3.07 -2.34 10.43
CA TYR A 233 -3.17 -0.92 10.81
C TYR A 233 -3.84 -0.05 9.74
N VAL A 234 -3.45 -0.23 8.47
CA VAL A 234 -4.04 0.52 7.35
C VAL A 234 -5.49 0.11 7.11
N THR A 235 -5.79 -1.19 7.21
CA THR A 235 -7.13 -1.73 7.00
C THR A 235 -8.12 -1.15 8.00
N ASP A 236 -7.78 -1.12 9.29
CA ASP A 236 -8.64 -0.54 10.33
C ASP A 236 -8.94 0.95 10.10
N ILE A 237 -7.91 1.73 9.73
CA ILE A 237 -8.07 3.16 9.45
C ILE A 237 -9.02 3.40 8.28
N LEU A 238 -8.81 2.67 7.18
CA LEU A 238 -9.60 2.83 5.97
C LEU A 238 -11.02 2.26 6.12
N ASN A 239 -11.22 1.22 6.94
CA ASN A 239 -12.55 0.77 7.35
C ASN A 239 -13.28 1.84 8.17
N GLY A 240 -12.58 2.52 9.09
CA GLY A 240 -13.14 3.68 9.77
C GLY A 240 -13.49 4.83 8.81
N CYS A 241 -12.86 4.89 7.64
CA CYS A 241 -13.22 5.81 6.55
C CYS A 241 -14.36 5.29 5.65
N GLU A 242 -15.00 4.18 6.00
CA GLU A 242 -16.10 3.55 5.24
C GLU A 242 -15.68 3.04 3.84
N LEU A 243 -14.41 2.63 3.69
CA LEU A 243 -13.86 2.17 2.40
C LEU A 243 -13.80 0.65 2.24
N HIS A 244 -14.34 -0.16 3.16
CA HIS A 244 -14.29 -1.63 3.10
C HIS A 244 -12.89 -2.16 2.68
N ALA A 245 -11.88 -1.75 3.43
CA ALA A 245 -10.48 -1.93 3.08
C ALA A 245 -10.04 -3.39 3.07
N ASP A 246 -10.72 -4.30 3.79
CA ASP A 246 -10.41 -5.73 3.77
C ASP A 246 -10.45 -6.31 2.35
N ILE A 247 -11.55 -6.07 1.64
CA ILE A 247 -11.72 -6.52 0.26
C ILE A 247 -10.92 -5.62 -0.69
N GLY A 248 -10.94 -4.30 -0.49
CA GLY A 248 -10.27 -3.37 -1.38
C GLY A 248 -8.74 -3.57 -1.44
N ILE A 249 -8.07 -3.72 -0.29
CA ILE A 249 -6.63 -4.01 -0.24
C ILE A 249 -6.34 -5.39 -0.87
N THR A 250 -7.20 -6.38 -0.66
CA THR A 250 -7.05 -7.70 -1.26
C THR A 250 -7.08 -7.61 -2.79
N VAL A 251 -8.06 -6.90 -3.36
CA VAL A 251 -8.16 -6.66 -4.81
C VAL A 251 -6.91 -5.94 -5.35
N LEU A 252 -6.38 -4.95 -4.64
CA LEU A 252 -5.15 -4.26 -5.05
C LEU A 252 -3.93 -5.20 -5.06
N ILE A 253 -3.85 -6.16 -4.12
CA ILE A 253 -2.79 -7.19 -4.09
C ILE A 253 -2.98 -8.16 -5.27
N GLU A 254 -4.20 -8.66 -5.48
CA GLU A 254 -4.51 -9.61 -6.55
C GLU A 254 -4.21 -9.03 -7.94
N ARG A 255 -4.43 -7.72 -8.10
CA ARG A 255 -4.12 -6.96 -9.31
C ARG A 255 -2.66 -6.53 -9.44
N GLY A 256 -1.81 -6.91 -8.49
CA GLY A 256 -0.38 -6.59 -8.49
C GLY A 256 -0.05 -5.10 -8.37
N LEU A 257 -0.97 -4.29 -7.85
CA LEU A 257 -0.77 -2.84 -7.64
C LEU A 257 -0.02 -2.55 -6.33
N ILE A 258 -0.21 -3.40 -5.33
CA ILE A 258 0.53 -3.40 -4.07
C ILE A 258 0.95 -4.82 -3.71
N LYS A 259 1.95 -4.96 -2.84
CA LYS A 259 2.34 -6.23 -2.24
C LYS A 259 2.47 -6.08 -0.73
N VAL A 260 2.47 -7.21 -0.04
CA VAL A 260 2.69 -7.28 1.41
C VAL A 260 4.05 -7.92 1.64
N GLU A 261 4.95 -7.21 2.30
CA GLU A 261 6.26 -7.73 2.70
C GLU A 261 6.12 -8.82 3.79
N ARG A 262 7.19 -9.59 4.03
CA ARG A 262 7.23 -10.60 5.10
C ARG A 262 6.92 -10.04 6.49
N ASN A 263 7.18 -8.77 6.72
CA ASN A 263 6.90 -8.05 7.96
C ASN A 263 5.46 -7.47 8.03
N ASN A 264 4.57 -7.90 7.11
CA ASN A 264 3.19 -7.44 6.96
C ASN A 264 3.01 -5.97 6.53
N LYS A 265 4.06 -5.30 6.04
CA LYS A 265 3.96 -3.92 5.53
C LYS A 265 3.49 -3.89 4.07
N LEU A 266 2.67 -2.89 3.76
CA LEU A 266 2.29 -2.56 2.40
C LEU A 266 3.48 -1.97 1.64
N GLU A 267 3.81 -2.55 0.50
CA GLU A 267 4.83 -2.07 -0.40
C GLU A 267 4.21 -1.82 -1.78
N MET A 268 4.69 -0.79 -2.46
CA MET A 268 4.21 -0.40 -3.79
C MET A 268 5.42 -0.04 -4.65
N HIS A 269 5.39 -0.49 -5.91
CA HIS A 269 6.42 -0.12 -6.86
C HIS A 269 6.44 1.42 -7.04
N PRO A 270 7.61 2.10 -6.98
CA PRO A 270 7.67 3.57 -6.98
C PRO A 270 6.94 4.23 -8.15
N LEU A 271 7.03 3.68 -9.36
CA LEU A 271 6.31 4.21 -10.52
C LEU A 271 4.78 4.18 -10.38
N PHE A 272 4.20 3.18 -9.70
CA PHE A 272 2.76 3.14 -9.42
C PHE A 272 2.38 4.15 -8.34
N ARG A 273 3.24 4.34 -7.34
CA ARG A 273 3.05 5.37 -6.31
C ARG A 273 3.03 6.75 -6.94
N ASP A 274 4.01 7.02 -7.79
CA ASP A 274 4.17 8.31 -8.45
C ASP A 274 3.03 8.53 -9.47
N MET A 275 2.53 7.47 -10.11
CA MET A 275 1.29 7.49 -10.91
C MET A 275 0.07 7.92 -10.12
N GLY A 276 -0.21 7.27 -8.99
CA GLY A 276 -1.38 7.63 -8.16
C GLY A 276 -1.31 9.09 -7.71
N ARG A 277 -0.12 9.56 -7.37
CA ARG A 277 0.13 10.94 -6.99
C ARG A 277 -0.05 11.93 -8.14
N GLU A 278 0.36 11.55 -9.36
CA GLU A 278 0.17 12.36 -10.56
C GLU A 278 -1.30 12.46 -10.95
N ILE A 279 -2.09 11.40 -10.81
CA ILE A 279 -3.56 11.43 -11.04
C ILE A 279 -4.22 12.53 -10.18
N ILE A 280 -3.83 12.63 -8.92
CA ILE A 280 -4.34 13.67 -8.00
C ILE A 280 -3.88 15.07 -8.45
N ARG A 281 -2.60 15.20 -8.87
CA ARG A 281 -2.03 16.48 -9.32
C ARG A 281 -2.69 16.99 -10.59
N GLN A 282 -2.90 16.12 -11.58
CA GLN A 282 -3.51 16.43 -12.87
C GLN A 282 -4.96 16.88 -12.77
N SER A 283 -5.68 16.43 -11.73
CA SER A 283 -7.06 16.88 -11.50
C SER A 283 -7.14 18.39 -11.25
N TRP A 284 -6.12 18.96 -10.61
CA TRP A 284 -6.00 20.41 -10.36
C TRP A 284 -4.53 20.86 -10.43
N PRO A 285 -3.98 21.08 -11.63
CA PRO A 285 -2.55 21.33 -11.80
C PRO A 285 -2.07 22.60 -11.09
N ASN A 286 -2.83 23.68 -11.22
CA ASN A 286 -2.46 25.01 -10.71
C ASN A 286 -3.17 25.38 -9.39
N GLU A 287 -4.05 24.52 -8.88
CA GLU A 287 -4.89 24.80 -7.71
C GLU A 287 -4.75 23.70 -6.66
N PRO A 288 -3.61 23.61 -5.95
CA PRO A 288 -3.36 22.54 -4.99
C PRO A 288 -4.47 22.45 -3.91
N GLY A 289 -5.04 23.57 -3.48
CA GLY A 289 -6.11 23.60 -2.48
C GLY A 289 -7.41 22.87 -2.85
N LYS A 290 -7.63 22.58 -4.13
CA LYS A 290 -8.78 21.79 -4.63
C LYS A 290 -8.49 20.29 -4.74
N ARG A 291 -7.26 19.85 -4.48
CA ARG A 291 -6.88 18.43 -4.57
C ARG A 291 -7.42 17.65 -3.38
N SER A 292 -7.80 16.40 -3.64
CA SER A 292 -8.36 15.51 -2.63
C SER A 292 -7.31 14.98 -1.65
N ARG A 293 -6.05 14.85 -2.07
CA ARG A 293 -4.90 14.51 -1.24
C ARG A 293 -3.78 15.51 -1.46
N LEU A 294 -3.26 16.05 -0.36
CA LEU A 294 -2.13 16.97 -0.35
C LEU A 294 -0.91 16.26 0.27
N TRP A 295 0.15 16.10 -0.52
CA TRP A 295 1.35 15.36 -0.10
C TRP A 295 2.67 15.98 -0.59
N PHE A 296 2.64 16.80 -1.64
CA PHE A 296 3.80 17.59 -2.08
C PHE A 296 4.06 18.70 -1.06
N GLN A 297 5.27 18.75 -0.52
CA GLN A 297 5.58 19.59 0.63
C GLN A 297 5.35 21.08 0.33
N ASP A 298 5.82 21.56 -0.83
CA ASP A 298 5.67 22.96 -1.24
C ASP A 298 4.19 23.34 -1.46
N ASP A 299 3.42 22.46 -2.08
CA ASP A 299 1.98 22.66 -2.28
C ASP A 299 1.24 22.72 -0.94
N VAL A 300 1.54 21.81 -0.02
CA VAL A 300 0.90 21.77 1.30
C VAL A 300 1.25 23.03 2.08
N GLN A 301 2.52 23.45 2.06
CA GLN A 301 2.94 24.70 2.70
C GLN A 301 2.23 25.91 2.09
N HIS A 302 2.14 26.00 0.76
CA HIS A 302 1.43 27.07 0.06
C HIS A 302 -0.04 27.11 0.49
N VAL A 303 -0.71 25.95 0.45
CA VAL A 303 -2.13 25.82 0.82
C VAL A 303 -2.38 26.26 2.27
N LEU A 304 -1.52 25.86 3.20
CA LEU A 304 -1.66 26.24 4.61
C LEU A 304 -1.31 27.72 4.87
N LYS A 305 -0.25 28.26 4.24
CA LYS A 305 0.16 29.67 4.38
C LYS A 305 -0.88 30.61 3.77
N LYS A 306 -1.45 30.26 2.61
CA LYS A 306 -2.46 31.06 1.90
C LYS A 306 -3.91 30.72 2.27
N MET A 307 -4.12 29.68 3.08
CA MET A 307 -5.44 29.20 3.51
C MET A 307 -6.40 28.87 2.35
N THR A 308 -5.86 28.29 1.27
CA THR A 308 -6.61 27.95 0.04
C THR A 308 -7.23 26.56 0.05
N GLY A 309 -7.07 25.81 1.15
CA GLY A 309 -7.66 24.49 1.32
C GLY A 309 -9.18 24.51 1.18
N THR A 310 -9.73 23.45 0.61
CA THR A 310 -11.18 23.33 0.33
C THR A 310 -11.76 22.06 0.92
N GLU A 311 -13.08 21.90 0.83
CA GLU A 311 -13.79 20.69 1.26
C GLU A 311 -13.41 19.45 0.44
N ALA A 312 -12.78 19.61 -0.71
CA ALA A 312 -12.28 18.49 -1.51
C ALA A 312 -11.14 17.75 -0.79
N THR A 313 -10.35 18.43 0.04
CA THR A 313 -9.21 17.84 0.74
C THR A 313 -9.67 16.82 1.79
N GLN A 314 -9.34 15.55 1.53
CA GLN A 314 -9.61 14.41 2.41
C GLN A 314 -8.36 13.92 3.14
N GLY A 315 -7.17 14.15 2.59
CA GLY A 315 -5.91 13.79 3.24
C GLY A 315 -4.84 14.86 3.10
N LEU A 316 -4.04 15.07 4.15
CA LEU A 316 -2.95 16.05 4.15
C LEU A 316 -1.72 15.49 4.85
N SER A 317 -0.56 15.57 4.19
CA SER A 317 0.75 15.21 4.73
C SER A 317 1.74 16.37 4.58
N LEU A 318 2.14 16.97 5.70
CA LEU A 318 3.23 17.94 5.76
C LEU A 318 4.36 17.41 6.64
N LYS A 319 5.56 17.36 6.10
CA LYS A 319 6.77 16.92 6.78
C LYS A 319 7.82 18.00 6.71
N LEU A 320 8.23 18.48 7.86
CA LEU A 320 9.26 19.49 8.01
C LEU A 320 10.46 18.89 8.74
N HIS A 321 11.62 19.51 8.55
CA HIS A 321 12.78 19.21 9.36
C HIS A 321 12.51 19.58 10.82
N SER A 322 13.08 18.82 11.77
CA SER A 322 12.93 19.07 13.21
C SER A 322 13.43 20.43 13.67
N THR A 323 14.34 21.04 12.90
CA THR A 323 14.87 22.40 13.11
C THR A 323 14.03 23.50 12.47
N SER A 324 12.96 23.15 11.73
CA SER A 324 12.11 24.15 11.08
C SER A 324 11.42 25.05 12.11
N THR A 325 11.43 26.34 11.82
CA THR A 325 10.74 27.38 12.58
C THR A 325 9.39 27.74 11.95
N ASP A 326 9.01 27.10 10.84
CA ASP A 326 7.73 27.35 10.19
C ASP A 326 6.56 27.05 11.14
N CYS A 327 5.61 27.97 11.18
CA CYS A 327 4.39 27.84 11.97
C CYS A 327 3.18 28.12 11.09
N PHE A 328 2.14 27.30 11.24
CA PHE A 328 0.90 27.43 10.48
C PHE A 328 -0.26 27.70 11.44
N LYS A 329 -1.25 28.45 10.97
CA LYS A 329 -2.46 28.73 11.76
C LYS A 329 -3.45 27.59 11.58
N ALA A 330 -4.00 27.06 12.68
CA ALA A 330 -5.03 26.01 12.65
C ALA A 330 -6.27 26.43 11.83
N ARG A 331 -6.56 27.75 11.74
CA ARG A 331 -7.61 28.31 10.88
C ARG A 331 -7.46 27.94 9.39
N ALA A 332 -6.26 27.60 8.91
CA ALA A 332 -6.05 27.14 7.54
C ALA A 332 -6.83 25.86 7.21
N PHE A 333 -7.15 25.04 8.22
CA PHE A 333 -7.92 23.81 8.07
C PHE A 333 -9.43 24.05 8.07
N LYS A 334 -9.90 25.27 8.37
CA LYS A 334 -11.32 25.58 8.60
C LYS A 334 -12.23 25.12 7.46
N LYS A 335 -11.78 25.22 6.20
CA LYS A 335 -12.54 24.83 4.99
C LYS A 335 -12.39 23.36 4.61
N MET A 336 -11.40 22.64 5.15
CA MET A 336 -11.13 21.23 4.84
C MET A 336 -12.04 20.29 5.64
N LYS A 337 -13.36 20.43 5.47
CA LYS A 337 -14.36 19.75 6.30
C LYS A 337 -14.42 18.23 6.10
N ARG A 338 -13.90 17.70 4.99
CA ARG A 338 -13.82 16.27 4.69
C ARG A 338 -12.47 15.63 5.00
N LEU A 339 -11.58 16.37 5.68
CA LEU A 339 -10.26 15.87 6.05
C LEU A 339 -10.42 14.68 7.01
N ARG A 340 -9.96 13.51 6.59
CA ARG A 340 -10.00 12.25 7.34
C ARG A 340 -8.62 11.68 7.68
N LEU A 341 -7.60 12.01 6.88
CA LEU A 341 -6.20 11.59 7.09
C LEU A 341 -5.31 12.81 7.34
N LEU A 342 -4.67 12.89 8.51
CA LEU A 342 -3.75 13.97 8.84
C LEU A 342 -2.38 13.42 9.26
N GLN A 343 -1.35 13.75 8.48
CA GLN A 343 0.04 13.47 8.78
C GLN A 343 0.83 14.78 8.90
N LEU A 344 1.44 15.00 10.06
CA LEU A 344 2.26 16.15 10.37
C LEU A 344 3.56 15.64 11.00
N ASP A 345 4.70 16.11 10.49
CA ASP A 345 6.01 15.72 11.00
C ASP A 345 6.80 16.99 11.35
N HIS A 346 7.02 17.20 12.65
CA HIS A 346 7.62 18.40 13.25
C HIS A 346 6.92 19.72 12.88
N VAL A 347 5.62 19.67 12.57
CA VAL A 347 4.83 20.86 12.22
C VAL A 347 4.25 21.52 13.47
N LYS A 348 4.41 22.85 13.57
CA LYS A 348 3.81 23.67 14.63
C LYS A 348 2.51 24.31 14.15
N LEU A 349 1.41 23.99 14.82
CA LEU A 349 0.11 24.64 14.61
C LEU A 349 -0.24 25.57 15.78
N THR A 350 -0.61 26.80 15.47
CA THR A 350 -1.07 27.81 16.44
C THR A 350 -2.54 28.15 16.27
N GLY A 351 -3.18 28.59 17.35
CA GLY A 351 -4.59 28.95 17.38
C GLY A 351 -5.51 27.80 17.78
N ASP A 352 -6.76 27.90 17.36
CA ASP A 352 -7.86 27.01 17.77
C ASP A 352 -7.87 25.69 16.97
N TYR A 353 -7.68 24.56 17.65
CA TYR A 353 -7.66 23.23 17.06
C TYR A 353 -9.06 22.75 16.66
N GLY A 354 -10.12 23.43 17.11
CA GLY A 354 -11.51 23.19 16.67
C GLY A 354 -11.76 23.50 15.19
N TYR A 355 -10.80 24.13 14.51
CA TYR A 355 -10.83 24.28 13.05
C TYR A 355 -10.48 23.00 12.30
N LEU A 356 -9.85 22.01 12.95
CA LEU A 356 -9.58 20.71 12.35
C LEU A 356 -10.90 19.94 12.15
N SER A 357 -10.89 19.08 11.13
CA SER A 357 -12.08 18.33 10.74
C SER A 357 -12.51 17.33 11.82
N LYS A 358 -13.83 17.27 12.07
CA LYS A 358 -14.43 16.23 12.94
C LYS A 358 -14.52 14.85 12.26
N GLN A 359 -14.19 14.78 10.97
CA GLN A 359 -14.17 13.54 10.18
C GLN A 359 -12.81 12.82 10.23
N LEU A 360 -11.84 13.32 11.02
CA LEU A 360 -10.55 12.66 11.19
C LEU A 360 -10.72 11.21 11.66
N ARG A 361 -10.02 10.30 10.98
CA ARG A 361 -9.91 8.87 11.29
C ARG A 361 -8.48 8.49 11.66
N TRP A 362 -7.50 9.22 11.14
CA TRP A 362 -6.09 9.00 11.43
C TRP A 362 -5.34 10.31 11.67
N ILE A 363 -4.63 10.35 12.79
CA ILE A 363 -3.74 11.45 13.18
C ILE A 363 -2.35 10.86 13.38
N CYS A 364 -1.41 11.26 12.54
CA CYS A 364 0.02 10.97 12.71
C CYS A 364 0.75 12.29 12.86
N TRP A 365 1.09 12.67 14.08
CA TRP A 365 1.73 13.95 14.37
C TRP A 365 3.04 13.75 15.14
N GLN A 366 4.12 13.53 14.41
CA GLN A 366 5.43 13.38 15.01
C GLN A 366 5.97 14.74 15.49
N GLY A 367 6.59 14.74 16.67
CA GLY A 367 7.08 15.98 17.26
C GLY A 367 5.96 16.89 17.75
N PHE A 368 4.80 16.34 18.14
CA PHE A 368 3.66 17.13 18.62
C PHE A 368 4.12 18.14 19.70
N PRO A 369 3.86 19.46 19.50
CA PRO A 369 4.60 20.50 20.21
C PRO A 369 4.02 20.86 21.59
N SER A 370 2.76 20.47 21.87
CA SER A 370 2.07 20.87 23.10
C SER A 370 2.35 19.91 24.26
N LYS A 371 2.29 20.43 25.49
CA LYS A 371 2.41 19.65 26.73
C LYS A 371 1.23 18.71 26.98
N TYR A 372 0.09 18.98 26.35
CA TYR A 372 -1.12 18.14 26.37
C TYR A 372 -1.94 18.42 25.11
N ILE A 373 -2.80 17.47 24.73
CA ILE A 373 -3.73 17.64 23.63
C ILE A 373 -4.86 18.61 24.06
N PRO A 374 -5.13 19.69 23.32
CA PRO A 374 -6.18 20.65 23.66
C PRO A 374 -7.60 20.05 23.59
N ASN A 375 -8.50 20.43 24.51
CA ASN A 375 -9.89 19.92 24.58
C ASN A 375 -10.74 20.28 23.34
N ASN A 376 -10.42 21.36 22.64
CA ASN A 376 -11.06 21.75 21.38
C ASN A 376 -10.59 20.92 20.17
N PHE A 377 -9.63 20.01 20.34
CA PHE A 377 -9.24 19.09 19.29
C PHE A 377 -10.19 17.89 19.26
N HIS A 378 -11.19 17.96 18.39
CA HIS A 378 -12.21 16.91 18.24
C HIS A 378 -11.63 15.62 17.64
N MET A 379 -11.62 14.54 18.42
CA MET A 379 -11.04 13.24 18.04
C MET A 379 -12.02 12.05 18.17
N GLU A 380 -13.32 12.32 18.37
CA GLU A 380 -14.34 11.32 18.73
C GLU A 380 -14.41 10.11 17.77
N ASN A 381 -14.13 10.31 16.49
CA ASN A 381 -14.19 9.28 15.44
C ASN A 381 -12.82 8.73 15.01
N VAL A 382 -11.75 9.09 15.71
CA VAL A 382 -10.38 8.70 15.32
C VAL A 382 -10.15 7.22 15.62
N ILE A 383 -9.61 6.50 14.64
CA ILE A 383 -9.23 5.08 14.74
C ILE A 383 -7.79 4.93 15.24
N ALA A 384 -6.90 5.82 14.81
CA ALA A 384 -5.48 5.73 15.13
C ALA A 384 -4.85 7.10 15.40
N ILE A 385 -4.13 7.18 16.52
CA ILE A 385 -3.33 8.32 16.96
C ILE A 385 -1.86 7.88 17.10
N ASP A 386 -0.97 8.48 16.31
CA ASP A 386 0.49 8.31 16.40
C ASP A 386 1.11 9.68 16.70
N LEU A 387 1.54 9.89 17.95
CA LEU A 387 2.18 11.11 18.45
C LEU A 387 3.61 10.81 18.93
N LYS A 388 4.38 10.10 18.11
CA LYS A 388 5.79 9.84 18.43
C LYS A 388 6.60 11.10 18.65
N HIS A 389 7.61 10.99 19.51
CA HIS A 389 8.53 12.09 19.83
C HIS A 389 7.82 13.36 20.33
N SER A 390 6.66 13.20 21.00
CA SER A 390 5.87 14.34 21.44
C SER A 390 6.49 15.06 22.65
N HIS A 391 6.11 16.32 22.81
CA HIS A 391 6.37 17.13 24.01
C HIS A 391 5.31 16.93 25.10
N LEU A 392 4.46 15.92 24.98
CA LEU A 392 3.41 15.64 25.94
C LEU A 392 4.02 15.36 27.31
N GLN A 393 3.51 16.07 28.33
CA GLN A 393 3.72 15.76 29.74
C GLN A 393 2.56 14.93 30.29
N LEU A 394 1.36 15.24 29.79
CA LEU A 394 0.10 14.52 29.97
C LEU A 394 -0.56 14.39 28.60
N VAL A 395 -1.30 13.31 28.33
CA VAL A 395 -1.95 13.17 27.02
C VAL A 395 -3.15 14.12 26.90
N TRP A 396 -4.07 14.08 27.85
CA TRP A 396 -5.20 15.01 27.97
C TRP A 396 -5.40 15.43 29.43
N LYS A 397 -5.92 16.64 29.64
CA LYS A 397 -6.19 17.18 30.99
C LYS A 397 -7.42 16.58 31.66
N GLN A 398 -8.38 16.16 30.85
CA GLN A 398 -9.65 15.58 31.28
C GLN A 398 -9.87 14.28 30.52
N PRO A 399 -10.43 13.24 31.15
CA PRO A 399 -10.75 11.99 30.48
C PRO A 399 -11.51 12.22 29.16
N GLN A 400 -11.13 11.47 28.13
CA GLN A 400 -11.71 11.58 26.79
C GLN A 400 -12.47 10.30 26.44
N VAL A 401 -13.59 10.44 25.74
CA VAL A 401 -14.37 9.30 25.25
C VAL A 401 -14.10 9.12 23.76
N LEU A 402 -13.20 8.20 23.43
CA LEU A 402 -12.79 7.90 22.05
C LEU A 402 -13.18 6.45 21.73
N LYS A 403 -14.48 6.24 21.50
CA LYS A 403 -15.09 4.91 21.36
C LYS A 403 -14.50 4.06 20.23
N TRP A 404 -13.92 4.70 19.22
CA TRP A 404 -13.42 4.05 18.01
C TRP A 404 -11.89 3.93 17.96
N LEU A 405 -11.17 4.46 18.95
CA LEU A 405 -9.72 4.48 18.95
C LEU A 405 -9.18 3.06 19.17
N LYS A 406 -8.52 2.51 18.14
CA LYS A 406 -7.88 1.19 18.16
C LYS A 406 -6.37 1.27 18.41
N PHE A 407 -5.72 2.35 17.98
CA PHE A 407 -4.26 2.48 18.06
C PHE A 407 -3.87 3.79 18.74
N LEU A 408 -3.11 3.69 19.83
CA LEU A 408 -2.49 4.82 20.49
C LEU A 408 -0.98 4.61 20.59
N ASN A 409 -0.22 5.41 19.85
CA ASN A 409 1.23 5.39 19.87
C ASN A 409 1.78 6.72 20.39
N LEU A 410 2.46 6.65 21.53
CA LEU A 410 3.08 7.76 22.24
C LEU A 410 4.60 7.54 22.39
N SER A 411 5.19 6.65 21.59
CA SER A 411 6.60 6.26 21.73
C SER A 411 7.54 7.47 21.65
N HIS A 412 8.67 7.39 22.35
CA HIS A 412 9.71 8.42 22.37
C HIS A 412 9.25 9.76 22.97
N SER A 413 8.13 9.77 23.71
CA SER A 413 7.63 10.96 24.41
C SER A 413 8.41 11.17 25.70
N LYS A 414 9.54 11.88 25.59
CA LYS A 414 10.54 12.04 26.66
C LYS A 414 9.99 12.67 27.94
N PHE A 415 8.93 13.47 27.85
CA PHE A 415 8.38 14.23 28.97
C PHE A 415 7.11 13.64 29.55
N LEU A 416 6.57 12.57 28.96
CA LEU A 416 5.31 11.97 29.39
C LEU A 416 5.53 11.33 30.76
N ARG A 417 4.79 11.77 31.79
CA ARG A 417 4.97 11.33 33.18
C ARG A 417 4.05 10.19 33.56
N GLU A 418 2.83 10.23 33.07
CA GLU A 418 1.80 9.22 33.32
C GLU A 418 1.00 8.92 32.06
N THR A 419 0.40 7.73 32.00
CA THR A 419 -0.55 7.39 30.96
C THR A 419 -1.90 8.09 31.21
N PRO A 420 -2.75 8.26 30.20
CA PRO A 420 -4.07 8.83 30.43
C PRO A 420 -5.01 7.85 31.16
N ASP A 421 -6.16 8.36 31.60
CA ASP A 421 -7.32 7.53 31.89
C ASP A 421 -7.83 6.83 30.61
N PHE A 422 -7.93 5.51 30.68
CA PHE A 422 -8.35 4.61 29.61
C PHE A 422 -9.84 4.23 29.65
N SER A 423 -10.60 4.62 30.67
CA SER A 423 -12.02 4.25 30.86
C SER A 423 -12.90 4.61 29.65
N GLY A 424 -12.55 5.67 28.93
CA GLY A 424 -13.23 6.13 27.71
C GLY A 424 -12.72 5.54 26.40
N LEU A 425 -11.84 4.52 26.41
CA LEU A 425 -11.18 3.94 25.23
C LEU A 425 -11.49 2.44 25.01
N PRO A 426 -12.77 2.03 24.95
CA PRO A 426 -13.18 0.62 25.00
C PRO A 426 -12.69 -0.23 23.81
N SER A 427 -12.36 0.39 22.68
CA SER A 427 -11.93 -0.28 21.45
C SER A 427 -10.41 -0.33 21.29
N LEU A 428 -9.62 0.10 22.28
CA LEU A 428 -8.17 0.18 22.12
C LEU A 428 -7.55 -1.22 22.02
N GLU A 429 -6.87 -1.48 20.90
CA GLU A 429 -6.25 -2.77 20.58
C GLU A 429 -4.73 -2.72 20.73
N LYS A 430 -4.08 -1.58 20.45
CA LYS A 430 -2.63 -1.42 20.57
C LYS A 430 -2.25 -0.13 21.27
N LEU A 431 -1.53 -0.28 22.38
CA LEU A 431 -0.93 0.83 23.14
C LEU A 431 0.60 0.72 23.10
N ILE A 432 1.24 1.73 22.52
CA ILE A 432 2.69 1.76 22.31
C ILE A 432 3.29 3.00 22.97
N LEU A 433 4.08 2.77 24.01
CA LEU A 433 4.75 3.74 24.88
C LEU A 433 6.27 3.51 24.92
N LYS A 434 6.83 2.92 23.86
CA LYS A 434 8.25 2.59 23.77
C LYS A 434 9.12 3.84 24.00
N ASP A 435 10.17 3.71 24.81
CA ASP A 435 11.17 4.74 25.07
C ASP A 435 10.55 6.04 25.59
N CYS A 436 9.70 5.91 26.61
CA CYS A 436 9.17 7.02 27.39
C CYS A 436 9.90 7.10 28.74
N PRO A 437 11.11 7.69 28.80
CA PRO A 437 11.98 7.61 29.98
C PRO A 437 11.45 8.34 31.21
N SER A 438 10.57 9.34 31.07
CA SER A 438 9.94 10.03 32.21
C SER A 438 8.65 9.36 32.70
N LEU A 439 8.17 8.32 32.02
CA LEU A 439 6.93 7.64 32.38
C LEU A 439 7.16 6.89 33.68
N CYS A 440 6.51 7.33 34.76
CA CYS A 440 6.65 6.75 36.09
C CYS A 440 5.40 5.98 36.52
N THR A 441 4.23 6.31 35.98
CA THR A 441 2.94 5.74 36.41
C THR A 441 2.08 5.32 35.22
N VAL A 442 1.49 4.13 35.31
CA VAL A 442 0.43 3.67 34.42
C VAL A 442 -0.90 3.72 35.19
N HIS A 443 -1.90 4.36 34.60
CA HIS A 443 -3.22 4.56 35.20
C HIS A 443 -3.95 3.20 35.38
N GLN A 444 -4.63 3.03 36.52
CA GLN A 444 -5.29 1.76 36.90
C GLN A 444 -6.39 1.32 35.93
N SER A 445 -7.08 2.27 35.29
CA SER A 445 -8.09 1.97 34.26
C SER A 445 -7.54 1.25 33.01
N ILE A 446 -6.23 0.98 32.94
CA ILE A 446 -5.68 0.08 31.92
C ILE A 446 -6.37 -1.28 31.93
N GLY A 447 -6.85 -1.76 33.09
CA GLY A 447 -7.63 -2.99 33.20
C GLY A 447 -8.98 -2.98 32.46
N ASP A 448 -9.51 -1.79 32.15
CA ASP A 448 -10.76 -1.62 31.41
C ASP A 448 -10.59 -1.88 29.90
N LEU A 449 -9.34 -1.98 29.42
CA LEU A 449 -9.02 -2.20 28.01
C LEU A 449 -9.19 -3.67 27.59
N HIS A 450 -10.44 -4.13 27.57
CA HIS A 450 -10.76 -5.53 27.30
C HIS A 450 -10.37 -6.03 25.89
N ASN A 451 -10.14 -5.12 24.94
CA ASN A 451 -9.72 -5.44 23.57
C ASN A 451 -8.21 -5.27 23.33
N LEU A 452 -7.43 -4.90 24.34
CA LEU A 452 -6.00 -4.65 24.16
C LEU A 452 -5.26 -5.93 23.80
N LEU A 453 -4.66 -5.95 22.61
CA LEU A 453 -3.89 -7.08 22.06
C LEU A 453 -2.39 -6.88 22.26
N LEU A 454 -1.91 -5.64 22.19
CA LEU A 454 -0.50 -5.30 22.33
C LEU A 454 -0.30 -4.13 23.31
N LEU A 455 0.57 -4.35 24.28
CA LEU A 455 1.09 -3.33 25.18
C LEU A 455 2.62 -3.31 25.10
N ASN A 456 3.17 -2.16 24.74
CA ASN A 456 4.62 -1.98 24.64
C ASN A 456 5.08 -0.79 25.48
N LEU A 457 5.77 -1.08 26.58
CA LEU A 457 6.40 -0.14 27.50
C LEU A 457 7.94 -0.25 27.43
N LYS A 458 8.48 -0.85 26.38
CA LYS A 458 9.93 -1.05 26.21
C LYS A 458 10.70 0.23 26.51
N ASP A 459 11.80 0.14 27.26
CA ASP A 459 12.69 1.26 27.61
C ASP A 459 12.00 2.41 28.40
N CYS A 460 10.89 2.14 29.11
CA CYS A 460 10.33 3.05 30.11
C CYS A 460 11.11 2.97 31.42
N THR A 461 12.27 3.62 31.47
CA THR A 461 13.27 3.45 32.53
C THR A 461 12.89 4.03 33.90
N SER A 462 11.97 4.99 33.96
CA SER A 462 11.45 5.54 35.22
C SER A 462 10.23 4.82 35.78
N LEU A 463 9.66 3.88 35.03
CA LEU A 463 8.47 3.14 35.43
C LEU A 463 8.85 2.20 36.59
N SER A 464 8.33 2.48 37.78
CA SER A 464 8.70 1.75 38.99
C SER A 464 7.77 0.57 39.29
N ASN A 465 6.47 0.71 39.01
CA ASN A 465 5.48 -0.32 39.27
C ASN A 465 4.43 -0.35 38.17
N LEU A 466 3.79 -1.51 38.02
CA LEU A 466 2.61 -1.68 37.18
C LEU A 466 1.36 -1.81 38.07
N PRO A 467 0.21 -1.23 37.70
CA PRO A 467 -1.03 -1.45 38.42
C PRO A 467 -1.46 -2.92 38.30
N ILE A 468 -2.01 -3.50 39.37
CA ILE A 468 -2.44 -4.91 39.39
C ILE A 468 -3.52 -5.20 38.35
N GLU A 469 -4.28 -4.17 37.94
CA GLU A 469 -5.27 -4.21 36.87
C GLU A 469 -4.69 -4.65 35.52
N ILE A 470 -3.40 -4.42 35.25
CA ILE A 470 -2.77 -4.81 33.99
C ILE A 470 -2.79 -6.33 33.77
N TYR A 471 -2.67 -7.10 34.85
CA TYR A 471 -2.66 -8.55 34.83
C TYR A 471 -4.06 -9.14 34.65
N LYS A 472 -5.11 -8.31 34.77
CA LYS A 472 -6.51 -8.66 34.52
C LYS A 472 -6.90 -8.54 33.03
N LEU A 473 -5.98 -8.09 32.16
CA LEU A 473 -6.23 -7.91 30.72
C LEU A 473 -6.47 -9.25 30.02
N LYS A 474 -7.73 -9.50 29.63
CA LYS A 474 -8.17 -10.80 29.09
C LYS A 474 -7.75 -11.07 27.65
N SER A 475 -7.45 -10.05 26.86
CA SER A 475 -7.16 -10.18 25.41
C SER A 475 -5.69 -9.93 25.06
N LEU A 476 -4.85 -9.55 26.02
CA LEU A 476 -3.48 -9.16 25.76
C LEU A 476 -2.66 -10.35 25.25
N ARG A 477 -2.13 -10.24 24.04
CA ARG A 477 -1.34 -11.29 23.39
C ARG A 477 0.16 -11.00 23.45
N THR A 478 0.53 -9.73 23.38
CA THR A 478 1.93 -9.30 23.38
C THR A 478 2.16 -8.24 24.42
N PHE A 479 3.05 -8.53 25.36
CA PHE A 479 3.46 -7.60 26.41
C PHE A 479 4.98 -7.40 26.37
N ILE A 480 5.41 -6.15 26.16
CA ILE A 480 6.83 -5.80 26.05
C ILE A 480 7.20 -4.82 27.16
N LEU A 481 8.12 -5.25 28.02
CA LEU A 481 8.66 -4.51 29.16
C LEU A 481 10.18 -4.37 29.12
N SER A 482 10.86 -4.92 28.11
CA SER A 482 12.33 -4.90 28.06
C SER A 482 12.91 -3.52 28.36
N GLY A 483 13.94 -3.45 29.20
CA GLY A 483 14.57 -2.19 29.61
C GLY A 483 13.81 -1.39 30.67
N CYS A 484 12.71 -1.92 31.22
CA CYS A 484 12.06 -1.37 32.42
C CYS A 484 12.75 -1.87 33.69
N PHE A 485 13.91 -1.31 34.03
CA PHE A 485 14.78 -1.82 35.10
C PHE A 485 14.20 -1.73 36.51
N LYS A 486 13.25 -0.81 36.75
CA LYS A 486 12.65 -0.60 38.08
C LYS A 486 11.39 -1.41 38.32
N VAL A 487 10.79 -1.95 37.27
CA VAL A 487 9.59 -2.79 37.36
C VAL A 487 9.99 -4.16 37.89
N ASN A 488 9.29 -4.60 38.94
CA ASN A 488 9.33 -5.98 39.41
C ASN A 488 8.03 -6.67 38.99
N ILE A 489 8.15 -7.86 38.38
CA ILE A 489 7.00 -8.68 37.99
C ILE A 489 7.06 -9.99 38.77
N LEU A 490 5.92 -10.44 39.29
CA LEU A 490 5.78 -11.75 39.90
C LEU A 490 5.29 -12.77 38.85
N GLU A 491 5.82 -13.99 38.89
CA GLU A 491 5.36 -15.06 37.98
C GLU A 491 3.87 -15.36 38.14
N GLU A 492 3.34 -15.30 39.37
CA GLU A 492 1.93 -15.51 39.69
C GLU A 492 1.00 -14.47 39.02
N ASP A 493 1.47 -13.23 38.87
CA ASP A 493 0.71 -12.16 38.20
C ASP A 493 0.63 -12.44 36.69
N ILE A 494 1.75 -12.86 36.08
CA ILE A 494 1.78 -13.22 34.66
C ILE A 494 0.94 -14.47 34.40
N ALA A 495 0.95 -15.46 35.30
CA ALA A 495 0.20 -16.70 35.17
C ALA A 495 -1.32 -16.48 35.04
N GLN A 496 -1.84 -15.35 35.53
CA GLN A 496 -3.26 -14.99 35.40
C GLN A 496 -3.63 -14.51 33.98
N MET A 497 -2.65 -14.12 33.16
CA MET A 497 -2.85 -13.56 31.82
C MET A 497 -3.07 -14.65 30.76
N LYS A 498 -4.24 -15.29 30.77
CA LYS A 498 -4.56 -16.49 29.96
C LYS A 498 -4.35 -16.36 28.45
N SER A 499 -4.44 -15.15 27.89
CA SER A 499 -4.31 -14.90 26.44
C SER A 499 -2.91 -14.47 26.01
N LEU A 500 -1.98 -14.33 26.96
CA LEU A 500 -0.63 -13.85 26.68
C LEU A 500 0.16 -14.92 25.91
N ILE A 501 0.65 -14.54 24.73
CA ILE A 501 1.44 -15.42 23.84
C ILE A 501 2.92 -15.03 23.89
N THR A 502 3.20 -13.74 24.03
CA THR A 502 4.57 -13.21 23.97
C THR A 502 4.80 -12.21 25.09
N LEU A 503 5.69 -12.56 26.00
CA LEU A 503 6.26 -11.65 26.99
C LEU A 503 7.73 -11.37 26.62
N VAL A 504 8.10 -10.10 26.52
CA VAL A 504 9.50 -9.70 26.33
C VAL A 504 9.90 -8.79 27.49
N ALA A 505 10.70 -9.33 28.42
CA ALA A 505 11.08 -8.68 29.69
C ALA A 505 12.61 -8.66 29.91
N GLU A 506 13.38 -8.62 28.84
CA GLU A 506 14.84 -8.54 28.90
C GLU A 506 15.27 -7.28 29.68
N ASN A 507 16.17 -7.43 30.65
CA ASN A 507 16.58 -6.33 31.53
C ASN A 507 15.45 -5.72 32.37
N THR A 508 14.47 -6.53 32.75
CA THR A 508 13.45 -6.24 33.77
C THR A 508 13.55 -7.30 34.87
N ALA A 509 13.34 -6.90 36.13
CA ALA A 509 13.42 -7.84 37.25
C ALA A 509 12.17 -8.73 37.29
N VAL A 510 12.35 -10.04 37.09
CA VAL A 510 11.31 -11.06 37.28
C VAL A 510 11.63 -11.82 38.57
N LYS A 511 10.68 -11.88 39.50
CA LYS A 511 10.85 -12.58 40.79
C LYS A 511 9.94 -13.80 40.83
N THR A 512 10.49 -14.94 41.23
CA THR A 512 9.75 -16.11 41.70
C THR A 512 9.28 -15.87 43.12
N SER A 513 8.02 -16.18 43.41
CA SER A 513 7.54 -16.30 44.79
C SER A 513 8.20 -17.52 45.43
N VAL A 514 9.05 -17.29 46.43
CA VAL A 514 9.50 -18.35 47.34
C VAL A 514 8.43 -18.42 48.42
N LEU A 515 7.64 -19.50 48.42
CA LEU A 515 6.66 -19.82 49.45
C LEU A 515 7.31 -19.98 50.83
#